data_AF-E3GFG7-F1
#
_entry.id   AF-E3GFG7-F1
#
_cell.length_a   1.000
_cell.length_b   1.000
_cell.length_c   1.000
_cell.angle_alpha   90.00
_cell.angle_beta   90.00
_cell.angle_gamma   90.00
#
_symmetry.space_group_name_H-M   'P 1'
#
loop_
_entity.id
_entity.type
_entity.pdbx_description
1 polymer ?
#
loop_
_entity_poly.entity_id
_entity_poly.type
_entity_poly.pdbx_seq_one_letter_code
_entity_poly.pdbx_strand_id
1 'polypeptide(L)'
;MRSGQYALYHGETFKCQEIMPDTFKLIVDGNKAPPGFRQSSYGNFTKMVRYEDLEKVMQIKTMVVYRNENLTLLDEDEEKLIVTTADKRIGFRLGMTENGRGEFVLELSKSESYEILEYME
;
A
#
# COMPACT_ATOMS: atom_id res chain seq x y z
N MET A 1 2.28 1.64 7.14
CA MET A 1 3.13 1.58 5.92
C MET A 1 2.40 2.10 4.67
N ARG A 2 3.12 2.36 3.56
CA ARG A 2 2.63 3.10 2.39
C ARG A 2 2.27 2.23 1.17
N SER A 3 1.85 0.98 1.33
CA SER A 3 1.32 0.23 0.18
C SER A 3 0.06 0.91 -0.37
N GLY A 4 0.01 1.12 -1.68
CA GLY A 4 -1.14 1.71 -2.36
C GLY A 4 -0.77 2.58 -3.55
N GLN A 5 -1.80 3.19 -4.13
CA GLN A 5 -1.64 4.15 -5.21
C GLN A 5 -1.37 5.54 -4.63
N TYR A 6 -0.42 6.25 -5.22
CA TYR A 6 -0.01 7.59 -4.81
C TYR A 6 0.10 8.50 -6.04
N ALA A 7 -0.07 9.79 -5.81
CA ALA A 7 0.07 10.82 -6.83
C ALA A 7 0.91 11.99 -6.33
N LEU A 8 1.77 12.50 -7.20
CA LEU A 8 2.51 13.75 -7.02
C LEU A 8 1.65 14.90 -7.53
N TYR A 9 1.32 15.84 -6.64
CA TYR A 9 0.47 16.99 -6.92
C TYR A 9 1.05 18.23 -6.26
N HIS A 10 1.44 19.23 -7.07
CA HIS A 10 2.12 20.44 -6.61
C HIS A 10 3.36 20.16 -5.74
N GLY A 11 4.19 19.19 -6.16
CA GLY A 11 5.41 18.80 -5.46
C GLY A 11 5.20 17.96 -4.19
N GLU A 12 3.96 17.67 -3.79
CA GLU A 12 3.64 16.83 -2.63
C GLU A 12 3.06 15.47 -3.05
N THR A 13 3.44 14.40 -2.33
CA THR A 13 2.96 13.04 -2.60
C THR A 13 1.78 12.70 -1.71
N PHE A 14 0.65 12.37 -2.34
CA PHE A 14 -0.60 12.01 -1.67
C PHE A 14 -0.99 10.57 -1.95
N LYS A 15 -1.57 9.90 -0.96
CA LYS A 15 -2.31 8.65 -1.24
C LYS A 15 -3.49 9.01 -2.14
N CYS A 16 -3.73 8.21 -3.17
CA CYS A 16 -4.82 8.45 -4.09
C CYS A 16 -5.59 7.18 -4.43
N GLN A 17 -6.77 7.37 -5.02
CA GLN A 17 -7.57 6.31 -5.60
C GLN A 17 -8.18 6.84 -6.89
N GLU A 18 -8.03 6.12 -7.99
CA GLU A 18 -8.82 6.37 -9.20
C GLU A 18 -10.28 6.00 -8.94
N ILE A 19 -11.20 6.95 -9.10
CA ILE A 19 -12.63 6.72 -8.86
C ILE A 19 -13.46 6.67 -10.14
N MET A 20 -12.93 7.26 -11.21
CA MET A 20 -13.45 7.26 -12.58
C MET A 20 -12.23 7.39 -13.50
N PRO A 21 -12.34 7.02 -14.79
CA PRO A 21 -11.25 7.21 -15.74
C PRO A 21 -10.66 8.62 -15.65
N ASP A 22 -9.33 8.68 -15.50
CA ASP A 22 -8.53 9.91 -15.40
C ASP A 22 -8.92 10.85 -14.25
N THR A 23 -9.61 10.32 -13.23
CA THR A 23 -10.11 11.11 -12.11
C THR A 23 -9.73 10.47 -10.78
N PHE A 24 -8.90 11.19 -10.05
CA PHE A 24 -8.29 10.71 -8.82
C PHE A 24 -8.84 11.46 -7.62
N LYS A 25 -9.07 10.69 -6.55
CA LYS A 25 -9.33 11.21 -5.22
C LYS A 25 -8.03 11.16 -4.43
N LEU A 26 -7.45 12.33 -4.15
CA LEU A 26 -6.34 12.46 -3.21
C LEU A 26 -6.88 12.35 -1.77
N ILE A 27 -6.15 11.68 -0.89
CA ILE A 27 -6.56 11.36 0.48
C ILE A 27 -5.44 11.76 1.43
N VAL A 28 -5.79 12.52 2.47
CA VAL A 28 -4.88 12.96 3.54
C VAL A 28 -5.52 12.67 4.88
N ASP A 29 -4.85 11.85 5.69
CA ASP A 29 -5.21 11.63 7.07
C ASP A 29 -4.55 12.69 7.97
N GLY A 30 -5.26 13.15 9.00
CA GLY A 30 -4.74 14.11 9.97
C GLY A 30 -5.75 15.19 10.34
N ASN A 31 -5.27 16.22 11.04
CA ASN A 31 -6.13 17.25 11.64
C ASN A 31 -6.13 18.58 10.87
N LYS A 32 -5.33 18.71 9.81
CA LYS A 32 -5.19 19.93 9.01
C LYS A 32 -5.41 19.65 7.52
N ALA A 33 -6.36 20.37 6.92
CA ALA A 33 -6.63 20.28 5.49
C ALA A 33 -5.53 20.99 4.68
N PRO A 34 -4.96 20.36 3.64
CA PRO A 34 -4.22 21.08 2.61
C PRO A 34 -5.16 21.99 1.78
N PRO A 35 -4.62 23.00 1.08
CA PRO A 35 -5.42 23.92 0.27
C PRO A 35 -6.32 23.20 -0.75
N GLY A 36 -7.62 23.53 -0.73
CA GLY A 36 -8.59 22.98 -1.67
C GLY A 36 -9.00 21.52 -1.42
N PHE A 37 -8.58 20.93 -0.30
CA PHE A 37 -9.13 19.65 0.20
C PHE A 37 -10.37 19.92 1.05
N ARG A 38 -11.31 18.98 1.06
CA ARG A 38 -12.53 19.01 1.87
C ARG A 38 -12.51 17.87 2.87
N GLN A 39 -12.96 18.12 4.09
CA GLN A 39 -13.14 17.06 5.08
C GLN A 39 -14.23 16.09 4.60
N SER A 40 -13.93 14.79 4.66
CA SER A 40 -14.88 13.73 4.38
C SER A 40 -15.66 13.35 5.64
N SER A 41 -16.72 12.56 5.49
CA SER A 41 -17.48 11.98 6.61
C SER A 41 -16.65 11.06 7.51
N TYR A 42 -15.49 10.59 7.05
CA TYR A 42 -14.59 9.69 7.77
C TYR A 42 -13.51 10.44 8.57
N GLY A 43 -13.56 11.78 8.59
CA GLY A 43 -12.62 12.63 9.33
C GLY A 43 -11.33 12.96 8.58
N ASN A 44 -11.01 12.24 7.49
CA ASN A 44 -9.89 12.57 6.60
C ASN A 44 -10.22 13.69 5.60
N PHE A 45 -9.20 14.23 4.93
CA PHE A 45 -9.34 15.26 3.91
C PHE A 45 -9.17 14.70 2.51
N THR A 46 -10.01 15.14 1.58
CA THR A 46 -10.01 14.61 0.22
C THR A 46 -10.12 15.70 -0.83
N LYS A 47 -9.53 15.47 -2.01
CA LYS A 47 -9.61 16.37 -3.16
C LYS A 47 -9.77 15.56 -4.44
N MET A 48 -10.67 16.01 -5.30
CA MET A 48 -10.83 15.47 -6.65
C MET A 48 -9.90 16.22 -7.61
N VAL A 49 -9.12 15.47 -8.39
CA VAL A 49 -8.18 16.01 -9.38
C VAL A 49 -8.23 15.16 -10.65
N ARG A 50 -7.97 15.77 -11.80
CA ARG A 50 -7.82 15.03 -13.07
C ARG A 50 -6.39 14.52 -13.20
N TYR A 51 -6.20 13.47 -14.00
CA TYR A 51 -4.86 12.94 -14.28
C TYR A 51 -3.92 14.01 -14.85
N GLU A 52 -4.42 14.89 -15.71
CA GLU A 52 -3.64 15.99 -16.30
C GLU A 52 -3.15 17.03 -15.27
N ASP A 53 -3.78 17.11 -14.10
CA ASP A 53 -3.34 17.98 -13.00
C ASP A 53 -2.24 17.32 -12.15
N LEU A 54 -1.97 16.02 -12.36
CA LEU A 54 -0.99 15.24 -11.61
C LEU A 54 0.35 15.23 -12.32
N GLU A 55 1.42 15.45 -11.56
CA GLU A 55 2.78 15.37 -12.09
C GLU A 55 3.20 13.92 -12.35
N LYS A 56 2.75 13.01 -11.49
CA LYS A 56 3.02 11.57 -11.58
C LYS A 56 1.97 10.79 -10.79
N VAL A 57 1.55 9.65 -11.32
CA VAL A 57 0.86 8.59 -10.55
C VAL A 57 1.85 7.43 -10.40
N MET A 58 1.92 6.87 -9.20
CA MET A 58 2.84 5.77 -8.88
C MET A 58 2.16 4.74 -7.99
N GLN A 59 2.57 3.49 -8.14
CA GLN A 59 2.16 2.43 -7.23
C GLN A 59 3.31 2.16 -6.26
N ILE A 60 3.06 2.35 -4.97
CA ILE A 60 4.01 1.95 -3.93
C ILE A 60 3.64 0.53 -3.49
N LYS A 61 4.59 -0.39 -3.64
CA LYS A 61 4.49 -1.76 -3.10
C LYS A 61 5.50 -1.93 -1.98
N THR A 62 5.01 -2.28 -0.80
CA THR A 62 5.88 -2.68 0.32
C THR A 62 6.13 -4.19 0.25
N MET A 63 7.40 -4.57 0.25
CA MET A 63 7.86 -5.96 0.30
C MET A 63 8.52 -6.23 1.65
N VAL A 64 8.37 -7.46 2.13
CA VAL A 64 9.04 -8.00 3.31
C VAL A 64 10.02 -9.06 2.84
N VAL A 65 11.30 -8.87 3.15
CA VAL A 65 12.34 -9.87 2.97
C VAL A 65 12.35 -10.76 4.21
N TYR A 66 11.88 -11.99 4.06
CA TYR A 66 11.87 -12.98 5.14
C TYR A 66 12.54 -14.26 4.68
N ARG A 67 13.56 -14.73 5.42
CA ARG A 67 14.36 -15.92 5.08
C ARG A 67 14.85 -15.92 3.62
N ASN A 68 15.36 -14.77 3.16
CA ASN A 68 15.85 -14.50 1.80
C ASN A 68 14.78 -14.53 0.70
N GLU A 69 13.49 -14.43 1.04
CA GLU A 69 12.39 -14.38 0.08
C GLU A 69 11.69 -13.03 0.11
N ASN A 70 11.37 -12.50 -1.08
CA ASN A 70 10.61 -11.27 -1.23
C ASN A 70 9.11 -11.57 -1.20
N LEU A 71 8.44 -11.15 -0.14
CA LEU A 71 7.00 -11.34 0.06
C LEU A 71 6.29 -9.98 -0.02
N THR A 72 5.10 -9.93 -0.59
CA THR A 72 4.31 -8.69 -0.60
C THR A 72 3.66 -8.48 0.76
N LEU A 73 3.79 -7.30 1.34
CA LEU A 73 3.06 -6.96 2.57
C LEU A 73 1.60 -6.64 2.24
N LEU A 74 0.68 -7.38 2.84
CA LEU A 74 -0.76 -7.15 2.75
C LEU A 74 -1.27 -6.23 3.86
N ASP A 75 -0.86 -6.52 5.10
CA ASP A 75 -1.34 -5.79 6.28
C ASP A 75 -0.30 -5.80 7.40
N GLU A 76 -0.43 -4.86 8.33
CA GLU A 76 0.46 -4.70 9.47
C GLU A 76 -0.33 -4.18 10.67
N ASP A 77 -0.20 -4.86 11.80
CA ASP A 77 -0.66 -4.36 13.11
C ASP A 77 0.53 -4.17 14.08
N GLU A 78 0.27 -3.93 15.36
CA GLU A 78 1.32 -3.70 16.36
C GLU A 78 2.21 -4.94 16.62
N GLU A 79 1.71 -6.15 16.39
CA GLU A 79 2.38 -7.41 16.77
C GLU A 79 2.87 -8.22 15.57
N LYS A 80 2.20 -8.11 14.42
CA LYS A 80 2.44 -8.97 13.25
C LYS A 80 2.33 -8.24 11.91
N LEU A 81 2.86 -8.92 10.90
CA LEU A 81 2.78 -8.59 9.48
C LEU A 81 2.02 -9.71 8.77
N ILE A 82 1.09 -9.37 7.89
CA ILE A 82 0.46 -10.33 6.98
C ILE A 82 1.15 -10.19 5.63
N VAL A 83 1.85 -11.24 5.20
CA VAL A 83 2.63 -11.25 3.95
C VAL A 83 2.08 -12.30 2.99
N THR A 84 2.24 -12.06 1.69
CA THR A 84 1.73 -12.93 0.63
C THR A 84 2.73 -13.17 -0.50
N THR A 85 2.54 -14.28 -1.22
CA THR A 85 3.21 -14.57 -2.49
C THR A 85 2.31 -15.39 -3.41
N ALA A 86 2.39 -15.15 -4.72
CA ALA A 86 1.77 -16.01 -5.73
C ALA A 86 2.69 -17.18 -6.14
N ASP A 87 3.96 -17.19 -5.69
CA ASP A 87 4.89 -18.28 -6.01
C ASP A 87 4.65 -19.49 -5.10
N LYS A 88 4.10 -20.56 -5.67
CA LYS A 88 3.84 -21.84 -5.00
C LYS A 88 5.08 -22.42 -4.32
N ARG A 89 6.27 -22.29 -4.94
CA ARG A 89 7.52 -22.84 -4.38
C ARG A 89 7.92 -22.10 -3.11
N ILE A 90 7.77 -20.78 -3.10
CA ILE A 90 8.00 -19.96 -1.91
C ILE A 90 6.97 -20.31 -0.83
N GLY A 91 5.68 -20.35 -1.21
CA GLY A 91 4.57 -20.68 -0.31
C GLY A 91 4.76 -22.00 0.43
N PHE A 92 5.04 -23.09 -0.30
CA PHE A 92 5.27 -24.41 0.32
C PHE A 92 6.52 -24.44 1.20
N ARG A 93 7.62 -23.83 0.76
CA ARG A 93 8.89 -23.82 1.52
C ARG A 93 8.79 -23.05 2.83
N LEU A 94 8.02 -21.97 2.85
CA LEU A 94 7.78 -21.15 4.04
C LEU A 94 6.60 -21.65 4.89
N GLY A 95 5.91 -22.73 4.48
CA GLY A 95 4.77 -23.27 5.22
C GLY A 95 3.57 -22.33 5.24
N MET A 96 3.40 -21.53 4.19
CA MET A 96 2.32 -20.56 4.07
C MET A 96 1.00 -21.26 3.73
N THR A 97 -0.13 -20.62 4.05
CA THR A 97 -1.47 -21.13 3.77
C THR A 97 -1.99 -20.55 2.46
N GLU A 98 -2.45 -21.40 1.53
CA GLU A 98 -3.10 -20.93 0.31
C GLU A 98 -4.49 -20.35 0.63
N ASN A 99 -4.74 -19.12 0.17
CA ASN A 99 -6.03 -18.47 0.26
C ASN A 99 -6.95 -18.91 -0.90
N GLY A 100 -8.24 -18.58 -0.81
CA GLY A 100 -9.22 -18.92 -1.86
C GLY A 100 -9.01 -18.24 -3.22
N ARG A 101 -7.93 -17.47 -3.40
CA ARG A 101 -7.56 -16.75 -4.63
C ARG A 101 -6.26 -17.29 -5.25
N GLY A 102 -5.68 -18.35 -4.70
CA GLY A 102 -4.45 -18.96 -5.21
C GLY A 102 -3.16 -18.27 -4.78
N GLU A 103 -3.22 -17.39 -3.78
CA GLU A 103 -2.05 -16.76 -3.17
C GLU A 103 -1.74 -17.43 -1.83
N PHE A 104 -0.47 -17.45 -1.44
CA PHE A 104 0.01 -18.04 -0.21
C PHE A 104 0.21 -16.94 0.83
N VAL A 105 -0.43 -17.06 1.99
CA VAL A 105 -0.43 -16.07 3.07
C VAL A 105 0.27 -16.61 4.31
N LEU A 106 1.04 -15.75 4.97
CA LEU A 106 1.72 -16.02 6.24
C LEU A 106 1.52 -14.86 7.21
N GLU A 107 1.19 -15.17 8.45
CA GLU A 107 1.32 -14.23 9.56
C GLU A 107 2.73 -14.32 10.12
N LEU A 108 3.48 -13.22 10.01
CA LEU A 108 4.86 -13.10 10.44
C LEU A 108 4.90 -12.26 11.72
N SER A 109 5.50 -12.78 12.79
CA SER A 109 5.64 -12.00 14.03
C SER A 109 6.68 -10.89 13.85
N LYS A 110 6.42 -9.69 14.39
CA LYS A 110 7.41 -8.61 14.39
C LYS A 110 8.67 -8.91 15.22
N SER A 111 8.63 -9.97 16.05
CA SER A 111 9.81 -10.46 16.78
C SER A 111 10.77 -11.29 15.91
N GLU A 112 10.34 -11.74 14.74
CA GLU A 112 11.21 -12.45 13.80
C GLU A 112 12.12 -11.48 13.03
N SER A 113 13.20 -12.01 12.46
CA SER A 113 14.11 -11.22 11.62
C SER A 113 13.56 -11.10 10.20
N TYR A 114 13.34 -9.87 9.75
CA TYR A 114 12.93 -9.51 8.39
C TYR A 114 13.42 -8.10 8.04
N GLU A 115 13.40 -7.77 6.76
CA GLU A 115 13.64 -6.42 6.26
C GLU A 115 12.42 -5.91 5.47
N ILE A 116 12.16 -4.62 5.50
CA ILE A 116 11.09 -3.99 4.72
C ILE A 116 11.70 -3.16 3.61
N LEU A 117 11.24 -3.38 2.39
CA LEU A 117 11.65 -2.66 1.19
C LEU A 117 10.43 -2.01 0.53
N GLU A 118 10.56 -0.76 0.09
CA GLU A 118 9.51 -0.06 -0.67
C GLU A 118 9.94 0.09 -2.13
N TYR A 119 9.09 -0.36 -3.05
CA TYR A 119 9.28 -0.23 -4.48
C TYR A 119 8.26 0.74 -5.05
N MET A 120 8.73 1.64 -5.91
CA MET A 120 7.89 2.58 -6.66
C MET A 120 7.82 2.13 -8.11
N GLU A 121 6.62 1.75 -8.56
CA GLU A 121 6.30 1.44 -9.96
C GLU A 121 5.63 2.63 -10.65
#